data_AF-A0A356WZZ4-F1
#
_entry.id   AF-A0A356WZZ4-F1
#
_cell.length_a   1.000
_cell.length_b   1.000
_cell.length_c   1.000
_cell.angle_alpha   90.00
_cell.angle_beta   90.00
_cell.angle_gamma   90.00
#
_symmetry.space_group_name_H-M   'P 1'
#
loop_
_entity.id
_entity.type
_entity.pdbx_description
1 polymer ?
#
loop_
_entity_poly.entity_id
_entity_poly.type
_entity_poly.pdbx_seq_one_letter_code
_entity_poly.pdbx_strand_id
1 'polypeptide(L)'
;MWIFVRPQYREAIIDERTTIVSQLQEYSLKRADQVVRNWMNSLNYMSEDIAASPDLTESNVTRTINLTPGLMRIRISEDNTTESLDVRRSMYDDISFQDISYNWYPSRLDSKINLSWSFSAEQDLYFLIGQRVIQLGNSIFTIEMIFNATSITNELINIPLGGEY
;
A
#
# COMPACT_ATOMS: atom_id res chain seq x y z
N MET A 1 27.40 -34.71 33.27
CA MET A 1 26.36 -34.72 32.21
C MET A 1 25.67 -33.36 32.09
N TRP A 2 25.13 -32.79 33.18
CA TRP A 2 24.44 -31.48 33.19
C TRP A 2 25.31 -30.24 32.83
N ILE A 3 26.62 -30.29 33.04
CA ILE A 3 27.55 -29.17 32.75
C ILE A 3 27.86 -29.04 31.24
N PHE A 4 27.75 -30.13 30.47
CA PHE A 4 28.07 -30.15 29.04
C PHE A 4 26.86 -29.95 28.13
N VAL A 5 25.64 -30.16 28.65
CA VAL A 5 24.37 -30.00 27.88
C VAL A 5 23.90 -28.54 27.86
N ARG A 6 24.20 -27.77 28.92
CA ARG A 6 23.74 -26.37 29.06
C ARG A 6 24.25 -25.41 27.96
N PRO A 7 25.51 -25.49 27.50
CA PRO A 7 25.99 -24.62 26.42
C PRO A 7 25.31 -24.95 25.08
N GLN A 8 25.27 -26.23 24.71
CA GLN A 8 24.68 -26.69 23.44
C GLN A 8 23.17 -26.47 23.37
N TYR A 9 22.46 -26.64 24.50
CA TYR A 9 21.03 -26.34 24.57
C TYR A 9 20.75 -24.83 24.48
N ARG A 10 21.64 -24.00 25.02
CA ARG A 10 21.53 -22.54 24.91
C ARG A 10 21.81 -22.06 23.49
N GLU A 11 22.82 -22.62 22.83
CA GLU A 11 23.12 -22.37 21.41
C GLU A 11 21.96 -22.82 20.52
N ALA A 12 21.44 -24.04 20.69
CA ALA A 12 20.29 -24.53 19.93
C ALA A 12 19.05 -23.63 20.10
N ILE A 13 18.76 -23.15 21.32
CA ILE A 13 17.66 -22.21 21.56
C ILE A 13 17.92 -20.84 20.91
N ILE A 14 19.16 -20.36 20.91
CA ILE A 14 19.53 -19.09 20.26
C ILE A 14 19.40 -19.23 18.74
N ASP A 15 19.84 -20.34 18.16
CA ASP A 15 19.73 -20.63 16.74
C ASP A 15 18.27 -20.81 16.32
N GLU A 16 17.45 -21.52 17.10
CA GLU A 16 16.01 -21.64 16.87
C GLU A 16 15.33 -20.26 16.98
N ARG A 17 15.67 -19.44 17.98
CA ARG A 17 15.13 -18.07 18.10
C ARG A 17 15.55 -17.20 16.92
N THR A 18 16.79 -17.28 16.48
CA THR A 18 17.31 -16.54 15.32
C THR A 18 16.62 -16.99 14.03
N THR A 19 16.37 -18.30 13.90
CA THR A 19 15.63 -18.89 12.77
C THR A 19 14.17 -18.45 12.77
N ILE A 20 13.48 -18.51 13.92
CA ILE A 20 12.08 -18.07 14.07
C ILE A 20 11.95 -16.58 13.79
N VAL A 21 12.87 -15.75 14.32
CA VAL A 21 12.90 -14.32 14.04
C VAL A 21 13.05 -14.11 12.54
N SER A 22 14.04 -14.74 11.90
CA SER A 22 14.28 -14.63 10.45
C SER A 22 13.06 -15.04 9.62
N GLN A 23 12.38 -16.13 9.98
CA GLN A 23 11.14 -16.59 9.34
C GLN A 23 10.00 -15.57 9.49
N LEU A 24 9.86 -14.95 10.67
CA LEU A 24 8.88 -13.89 10.89
C LEU A 24 9.19 -12.65 10.05
N GLN A 25 10.46 -12.24 9.95
CA GLN A 25 10.85 -11.11 9.09
C GLN A 25 10.50 -11.40 7.63
N GLU A 26 10.88 -12.58 7.12
CA GLU A 26 10.61 -12.99 5.74
C GLU A 26 9.11 -13.04 5.47
N TYR A 27 8.33 -13.59 6.39
CA TYR A 27 6.87 -13.64 6.28
C TYR A 27 6.25 -12.24 6.22
N SER A 28 6.63 -11.34 7.13
CA SER A 28 6.13 -9.96 7.16
C SER A 28 6.48 -9.20 5.87
N LEU A 29 7.71 -9.35 5.38
CA LEU A 29 8.14 -8.74 4.12
C LEU A 29 7.37 -9.28 2.92
N LYS A 30 7.23 -10.60 2.81
CA LYS A 30 6.44 -11.24 1.74
C LYS A 30 4.98 -10.80 1.77
N ARG A 31 4.40 -10.69 2.96
CA ARG A 31 3.01 -10.24 3.13
C ARG A 31 2.84 -8.79 2.72
N ALA A 32 3.73 -7.89 3.17
CA ALA A 32 3.69 -6.48 2.78
C ALA A 32 3.86 -6.32 1.27
N ASP A 33 4.81 -7.02 0.65
CA ASP A 33 5.01 -7.01 -0.80
C ASP A 33 3.76 -7.50 -1.54
N GLN A 34 3.13 -8.59 -1.08
CA GLN A 34 1.89 -9.09 -1.67
C GLN A 34 0.73 -8.08 -1.57
N VAL A 35 0.57 -7.41 -0.43
CA VAL A 35 -0.46 -6.38 -0.23
C VAL A 35 -0.24 -5.21 -1.18
N VAL A 36 0.98 -4.68 -1.24
CA VAL A 36 1.32 -3.57 -2.14
C VAL A 36 1.12 -3.97 -3.61
N ARG A 37 1.52 -5.19 -4.01
CA ARG A 37 1.26 -5.70 -5.36
C ARG A 37 -0.22 -5.76 -5.69
N ASN A 38 -1.06 -6.26 -4.78
CA ASN A 38 -2.50 -6.34 -4.99
C ASN A 38 -3.12 -4.94 -5.16
N TRP A 39 -2.66 -3.96 -4.40
CA TRP A 39 -3.08 -2.56 -4.53
C TRP A 39 -2.66 -1.96 -5.88
N MET A 40 -1.43 -2.21 -6.32
CA MET A 40 -0.95 -1.72 -7.62
C MET A 40 -1.64 -2.39 -8.79
N ASN A 41 -1.95 -3.68 -8.69
CA ASN A 41 -2.75 -4.38 -9.68
C ASN A 41 -4.16 -3.79 -9.74
N SER A 42 -4.76 -3.43 -8.60
CA SER A 42 -6.09 -2.78 -8.57
C SER A 42 -6.07 -1.44 -9.30
N LEU A 43 -5.04 -0.61 -9.08
CA LEU A 43 -4.84 0.64 -9.80
C LEU A 43 -4.68 0.40 -11.31
N ASN A 44 -3.86 -0.57 -11.69
CA ASN A 44 -3.62 -0.90 -13.09
C ASN A 44 -4.89 -1.38 -13.80
N TYR A 45 -5.59 -2.36 -13.22
CA TYR A 45 -6.82 -2.89 -13.81
C TYR A 45 -7.89 -1.81 -13.93
N MET A 46 -8.11 -1.01 -12.89
CA MET A 46 -9.11 0.07 -12.97
C MET A 46 -8.72 1.10 -14.04
N SER A 47 -7.44 1.46 -14.13
CA SER A 47 -6.95 2.41 -15.15
C SER A 47 -7.13 1.88 -16.57
N GLU A 48 -6.92 0.57 -16.77
CA GLU A 48 -7.12 -0.10 -18.06
C GLU A 48 -8.59 -0.26 -18.41
N ASP A 49 -9.45 -0.60 -17.45
CA ASP A 49 -10.89 -0.68 -17.64
C ASP A 49 -11.49 0.68 -18.00
N ILE A 50 -11.04 1.76 -17.36
CA ILE A 50 -11.42 3.13 -17.70
C ILE A 50 -10.93 3.49 -19.11
N ALA A 51 -9.70 3.14 -19.46
CA ALA A 51 -9.15 3.40 -20.79
C ALA A 51 -9.90 2.64 -21.90
N ALA A 52 -10.32 1.40 -21.62
CA ALA A 52 -11.05 0.57 -22.57
C ALA A 52 -12.55 0.93 -22.66
N SER A 53 -13.16 1.42 -21.58
CA SER A 53 -14.59 1.73 -21.50
C SER A 53 -14.85 2.96 -20.62
N PRO A 54 -14.56 4.18 -21.11
CA PRO A 54 -14.73 5.41 -20.34
C PRO A 54 -16.16 5.64 -19.84
N ASP A 55 -17.17 5.20 -20.60
CA ASP A 55 -18.60 5.32 -20.25
C ASP A 55 -18.97 4.55 -18.97
N LEU A 56 -18.14 3.60 -18.53
CA LEU A 56 -18.35 2.78 -17.33
C LEU A 56 -17.52 3.25 -16.12
N THR A 57 -16.87 4.42 -16.21
CA THR A 57 -15.95 4.93 -15.17
C THR A 57 -16.57 4.91 -13.78
N GLU A 58 -17.77 5.47 -13.61
CA GLU A 58 -18.43 5.54 -12.29
C GLU A 58 -18.72 4.14 -11.71
N SER A 59 -19.15 3.21 -12.56
CA SER A 59 -19.38 1.81 -12.16
C SER A 59 -18.08 1.12 -11.74
N ASN A 60 -17.01 1.34 -12.50
CA ASN A 60 -15.69 0.76 -12.24
C ASN A 60 -15.09 1.33 -10.94
N VAL A 61 -15.18 2.64 -10.71
CA VAL A 61 -14.73 3.29 -9.48
C VAL A 61 -15.52 2.76 -8.27
N THR A 62 -16.85 2.71 -8.38
CA THR A 62 -17.72 2.19 -7.31
C THR A 62 -17.46 0.72 -7.01
N ARG A 63 -17.17 -0.10 -8.03
CA ARG A 63 -16.78 -1.49 -7.83
C ARG A 63 -15.43 -1.58 -7.11
N THR A 64 -14.47 -0.80 -7.56
CA THR A 64 -13.08 -0.85 -7.05
C THR A 64 -13.00 -0.39 -5.60
N ILE A 65 -13.64 0.73 -5.25
CA ILE A 65 -13.66 1.25 -3.87
C ILE A 65 -14.25 0.23 -2.87
N ASN A 66 -15.23 -0.57 -3.31
CA ASN A 66 -15.90 -1.54 -2.46
C ASN A 66 -15.16 -2.87 -2.37
N LEU A 67 -14.50 -3.30 -3.44
CA LEU A 67 -13.87 -4.62 -3.52
C LEU A 67 -12.38 -4.63 -3.14
N THR A 68 -11.68 -3.50 -3.22
CA THR A 68 -10.25 -3.45 -2.89
C THR A 68 -10.04 -3.23 -1.38
N PRO A 69 -9.44 -4.20 -0.66
CA PRO A 69 -9.19 -4.06 0.77
C PRO A 69 -8.20 -2.92 1.06
N GLY A 70 -8.45 -2.16 2.12
CA GLY A 70 -7.58 -1.04 2.51
C GLY A 70 -7.67 0.20 1.63
N LEU A 71 -8.39 0.16 0.49
CA LEU A 71 -8.62 1.34 -0.33
C LEU A 71 -9.59 2.31 0.37
N MET A 72 -9.18 3.56 0.49
CA MET A 72 -9.92 4.60 1.21
C MET A 72 -10.56 5.62 0.28
N ARG A 73 -9.84 6.00 -0.78
CA ARG A 73 -10.24 7.06 -1.70
C ARG A 73 -9.70 6.80 -3.10
N ILE A 74 -10.51 7.10 -4.10
CA ILE A 74 -10.13 7.18 -5.50
C ILE A 74 -10.38 8.62 -5.95
N ARG A 75 -9.39 9.23 -6.61
CA ARG A 75 -9.53 10.52 -7.27
C ARG A 75 -9.12 10.37 -8.73
N ILE A 76 -9.96 10.85 -9.62
CA ILE A 76 -9.65 10.97 -11.04
C ILE A 76 -9.76 12.45 -11.38
N SER A 77 -8.69 13.05 -11.87
CA SER A 77 -8.67 14.45 -12.29
C SER A 77 -8.23 14.56 -13.73
N GLU A 78 -8.87 15.42 -14.50
CA GLU A 78 -8.40 15.78 -15.83
C GLU A 78 -7.33 16.88 -15.74
N ASP A 79 -6.24 16.71 -16.49
CA ASP A 79 -5.19 17.71 -16.57
C ASP A 79 -5.71 18.98 -17.26
N ASN A 80 -5.38 20.14 -16.69
CA ASN A 80 -5.80 21.47 -17.16
C ASN A 80 -7.28 21.82 -16.96
N THR A 81 -8.02 21.04 -16.17
CA THR A 81 -9.37 21.41 -15.73
C THR A 81 -9.49 21.32 -14.20
N THR A 82 -10.60 21.83 -13.66
CA THR A 82 -10.97 21.62 -12.25
C THR A 82 -11.89 20.42 -12.08
N GLU A 83 -12.15 19.67 -13.16
CA GLU A 83 -13.05 18.54 -13.12
C GLU A 83 -12.35 17.34 -12.49
N SER A 84 -12.98 16.79 -11.46
CA SER A 84 -12.50 15.60 -10.80
C SER A 84 -13.64 14.75 -10.28
N LEU A 85 -13.50 13.44 -10.44
CA LEU A 85 -14.29 12.46 -9.71
C LEU A 85 -13.54 12.10 -8.43
N ASP A 86 -14.18 12.30 -7.28
CA ASP A 86 -13.62 11.95 -5.96
C ASP A 86 -14.60 11.03 -5.24
N VAL A 87 -14.19 9.77 -5.07
CA VAL A 87 -15.00 8.75 -4.40
C VAL A 87 -14.26 8.26 -3.16
N ARG A 88 -14.93 8.34 -2.03
CA ARG A 88 -14.43 7.88 -0.73
C ARG A 88 -15.28 6.75 -0.22
N ARG A 89 -14.64 5.85 0.52
CA ARG A 89 -15.34 4.78 1.20
C ARG A 89 -15.86 5.31 2.53
N SER A 90 -17.16 5.17 2.78
CA SER A 90 -17.87 5.78 3.90
C SER A 90 -17.27 5.51 5.29
N MET A 91 -16.63 4.36 5.49
CA MET A 91 -15.95 4.08 6.77
C MET A 91 -14.73 4.97 7.07
N TYR A 92 -14.30 5.78 6.10
CA TYR A 92 -13.17 6.70 6.21
C TYR A 92 -13.60 8.17 6.04
N ASP A 93 -14.89 8.48 6.19
CA ASP A 93 -15.39 9.85 6.04
C ASP A 93 -14.80 10.82 7.09
N ASP A 94 -14.40 10.31 8.25
CA ASP A 94 -13.76 11.09 9.33
C ASP A 94 -12.26 11.34 9.08
N ILE A 95 -11.66 10.74 8.04
CA ILE A 95 -10.24 10.90 7.72
C ILE A 95 -10.04 12.16 6.85
N SER A 96 -9.13 13.03 7.27
CA SER A 96 -8.69 14.16 6.47
C SER A 96 -7.61 13.74 5.47
N PHE A 97 -7.78 14.15 4.21
CA PHE A 97 -6.85 13.91 3.11
C PHE A 97 -6.28 15.21 2.52
N GLN A 98 -6.41 16.35 3.21
CA GLN A 98 -6.04 17.67 2.67
C GLN A 98 -4.52 17.92 2.70
N ASP A 99 -3.83 17.42 3.73
CA ASP A 99 -2.42 17.73 4.00
C ASP A 99 -1.50 16.51 3.83
N ILE A 100 -1.83 15.62 2.89
CA ILE A 100 -0.97 14.48 2.56
C ILE A 100 0.24 14.98 1.77
N SER A 101 1.43 14.80 2.34
CA SER A 101 2.69 15.08 1.64
C SER A 101 3.01 13.95 0.66
N TYR A 102 3.30 14.31 -0.58
CA TYR A 102 3.63 13.34 -1.62
C TYR A 102 5.13 13.34 -1.92
N ASN A 103 5.77 12.18 -1.77
CA ASN A 103 7.13 11.92 -2.23
C ASN A 103 7.04 10.79 -3.26
N TRP A 104 7.00 11.15 -4.54
CA TRP A 104 6.76 10.20 -5.62
C TRP A 104 8.00 9.39 -5.98
N TYR A 105 7.82 8.08 -6.06
CA TYR A 105 8.80 7.11 -6.54
C TYR A 105 8.18 6.24 -7.63
N PRO A 106 8.88 5.96 -8.73
CA PRO A 106 8.37 5.04 -9.74
C PRO A 106 8.25 3.64 -9.16
N SER A 107 7.14 2.97 -9.43
CA SER A 107 6.92 1.58 -9.03
C SER A 107 7.83 0.64 -9.80
N ARG A 108 8.39 -0.36 -9.10
CA ARG A 108 9.17 -1.44 -9.72
C ARG A 108 8.28 -2.49 -10.40
N LEU A 109 6.98 -2.50 -10.11
CA LEU A 109 6.02 -3.43 -10.70
C LEU A 109 5.58 -2.98 -12.09
N ASP A 110 5.38 -1.67 -12.24
CA ASP A 110 4.98 -1.03 -13.49
C ASP A 110 5.49 0.41 -13.47
N SER A 111 6.34 0.77 -14.43
CA SER A 111 6.91 2.11 -14.56
C SER A 111 5.86 3.21 -14.81
N LYS A 112 4.63 2.84 -15.18
CA LYS A 112 3.52 3.79 -15.37
C LYS A 112 2.86 4.19 -14.06
N ILE A 113 3.18 3.52 -12.96
CA ILE A 113 2.66 3.83 -11.63
C ILE A 113 3.73 4.57 -10.82
N ASN A 114 3.34 5.69 -10.24
CA ASN A 114 4.08 6.36 -9.18
C ASN A 114 3.48 6.00 -7.81
N LEU A 115 4.34 5.90 -6.82
CA LEU A 115 4.00 5.54 -5.45
C LEU A 115 4.49 6.63 -4.49
N SER A 116 3.69 6.93 -3.47
CA SER A 116 4.10 7.75 -2.34
C SER A 116 3.68 7.07 -1.04
N TRP A 117 4.57 7.07 -0.05
CA TRP A 117 4.26 6.66 1.31
C TRP A 117 4.24 7.91 2.19
N SER A 118 3.12 8.16 2.85
CA SER A 118 2.94 9.34 3.70
C SER A 118 2.49 8.95 5.10
N PHE A 119 2.88 9.75 6.08
CA PHE A 119 2.42 9.63 7.46
C PHE A 119 1.69 10.91 7.85
N SER A 120 0.52 10.79 8.48
CA SER A 120 -0.21 11.90 9.07
C SER A 120 -0.09 11.82 10.58
N ALA A 121 0.65 12.75 11.17
CA ALA A 121 0.85 12.81 12.62
C ALA A 121 -0.44 13.17 13.38
N GLU A 122 -1.33 13.94 12.76
CA GLU A 122 -2.60 14.35 13.38
C GLU A 122 -3.56 13.19 13.56
N GLN A 123 -3.51 12.23 12.64
CA GLN A 123 -4.44 11.10 12.58
C GLN A 123 -3.79 9.78 12.98
N ASP A 124 -2.47 9.76 13.17
CA ASP A 124 -1.64 8.57 13.40
C ASP A 124 -1.87 7.47 12.35
N LEU A 125 -1.89 7.89 11.07
CA LEU A 125 -2.16 7.00 9.94
C LEU A 125 -1.03 7.04 8.92
N TYR A 126 -0.74 5.86 8.37
CA TYR A 126 0.09 5.72 7.18
C TYR A 126 -0.76 5.54 5.94
N PHE A 127 -0.40 6.26 4.90
CA PHE A 127 -1.01 6.24 3.59
C PHE A 127 -0.03 5.65 2.58
N LEU A 128 -0.48 4.71 1.76
CA LEU A 128 0.16 4.44 0.48
C LEU A 128 -0.71 5.07 -0.60
N ILE A 129 -0.08 5.87 -1.47
CA ILE A 129 -0.74 6.48 -2.60
C ILE A 129 -0.15 5.90 -3.88
N GLY A 130 -1.01 5.35 -4.74
CA GLY A 130 -0.67 4.97 -6.10
C GLY A 130 -1.27 5.97 -7.08
N GLN A 131 -0.46 6.40 -8.04
CA GLN A 131 -0.87 7.32 -9.10
C GLN A 131 -0.52 6.73 -10.46
N ARG A 132 -1.47 6.78 -11.40
CA ARG A 132 -1.25 6.40 -12.81
C ARG A 132 -1.87 7.46 -13.72
N VAL A 133 -1.14 7.85 -14.75
CA VAL A 133 -1.64 8.75 -15.79
C VAL A 133 -2.15 7.93 -16.97
N ILE A 134 -3.33 8.28 -17.49
CA ILE A 134 -3.91 7.70 -18.69
C ILE A 134 -4.29 8.79 -19.68
N GLN A 135 -4.35 8.45 -20.97
CA GLN A 135 -4.78 9.34 -22.02
C GLN A 135 -6.07 8.80 -22.65
N LEU A 136 -7.11 9.62 -22.69
CA LEU A 136 -8.38 9.31 -23.34
C LEU A 136 -8.60 10.32 -24.46
N GLY A 137 -8.38 9.90 -25.71
CA GLY A 137 -8.37 10.81 -26.85
C GLY A 137 -7.28 11.89 -26.70
N ASN A 138 -7.71 13.15 -26.58
CA ASN A 138 -6.81 14.31 -26.42
C ASN A 138 -6.68 14.77 -24.96
N SER A 139 -7.45 14.19 -24.04
CA SER A 139 -7.43 14.54 -22.63
C SER A 139 -6.51 13.60 -21.85
N ILE A 140 -5.80 14.16 -20.87
CA ILE A 140 -4.94 13.42 -19.95
C ILE A 140 -5.63 13.39 -18.60
N PHE A 141 -5.70 12.20 -18.01
CA PHE A 141 -6.30 12.00 -16.70
C PHE A 141 -5.28 11.40 -15.75
N THR A 142 -5.29 11.90 -14.53
CA THR A 142 -4.52 11.37 -13.41
C THR A 142 -5.46 10.59 -12.51
N ILE A 143 -5.17 9.30 -12.33
CA ILE A 143 -5.89 8.41 -11.41
C ILE A 143 -5.02 8.24 -10.17
N GLU A 144 -5.59 8.57 -9.01
CA GLU A 144 -4.99 8.43 -7.68
C GLU A 144 -5.82 7.48 -6.83
N MET A 145 -5.16 6.51 -6.20
CA MET A 145 -5.74 5.62 -5.19
C MET A 145 -4.99 5.78 -3.87
N ILE A 146 -5.72 6.02 -2.79
CA ILE A 146 -5.17 6.20 -1.45
C ILE A 146 -5.57 5.00 -0.57
N PHE A 147 -4.58 4.28 -0.06
CA PHE A 147 -4.73 3.06 0.73
C PHE A 147 -4.29 3.28 2.18
N ASN A 148 -4.97 2.61 3.12
CA ASN A 148 -4.57 2.55 4.52
C ASN A 148 -3.39 1.60 4.67
N ALA A 149 -2.20 2.17 4.81
CA ALA A 149 -0.95 1.43 4.98
C ALA A 149 -0.58 1.22 6.46
N THR A 150 -1.40 1.67 7.41
CA THR A 150 -1.05 1.65 8.85
C THR A 150 -0.73 0.25 9.36
N SER A 151 -1.58 -0.74 9.04
CA SER A 151 -1.35 -2.13 9.47
C SER A 151 -0.03 -2.68 8.93
N ILE A 152 0.25 -2.52 7.63
CA ILE A 152 1.47 -3.06 7.03
C ILE A 152 2.71 -2.28 7.48
N THR A 153 2.59 -0.97 7.71
CA THR A 153 3.71 -0.16 8.23
C THR A 153 4.08 -0.63 9.63
N ASN A 154 3.09 -0.83 10.49
CA ASN A 154 3.30 -1.31 11.85
C ASN A 154 3.89 -2.72 11.86
N GLU A 155 3.46 -3.60 10.95
CA GLU A 155 4.05 -4.93 10.79
C GLU A 155 5.53 -4.85 10.38
N LEU A 156 5.91 -3.89 9.52
CA LEU A 156 7.29 -3.69 9.05
C LEU A 156 8.19 -3.01 10.08
N ILE A 157 7.69 -2.04 10.84
CA ILE A 157 8.46 -1.32 11.87
C ILE A 157 8.72 -2.23 13.08
N ASN A 158 7.76 -3.08 13.44
CA ASN A 158 7.87 -3.95 14.62
C ASN A 158 8.53 -5.30 14.32
N ILE A 159 9.16 -5.47 13.15
CA ILE A 159 9.94 -6.67 12.86
C ILE A 159 11.08 -6.77 13.88
N PRO A 160 11.13 -7.82 14.71
CA PRO A 160 12.22 -7.97 15.68
C PRO A 160 13.54 -8.11 14.93
N LEU A 161 14.47 -7.18 15.12
CA LEU A 161 15.75 -7.12 14.38
C LEU A 161 16.83 -8.11 14.89
N GLY A 162 16.45 -9.06 15.75
CA GLY A 162 17.38 -10.11 16.21
C GLY A 162 18.57 -9.59 17.03
N GLY A 163 18.45 -8.43 17.70
CA GLY A 163 19.49 -7.90 18.59
C GLY A 163 19.40 -8.46 20.01
N GLU A 164 20.53 -8.90 20.57
CA GLU A 164 20.68 -9.12 22.02
C GLU A 164 20.54 -7.77 22.76
N TYR A 165 19.70 -7.73 23.80
CA TYR A 165 19.72 -6.70 24.84
C TYR A 165 20.53 -7.19 26.03
#